data_AF-A0A9Q2EI86-F1
#
_entry.id   AF-A0A9Q2EI86-F1
#
_cell.length_a   1.000
_cell.length_b   1.000
_cell.length_c   1.000
_cell.angle_alpha   90.00
_cell.angle_beta   90.00
_cell.angle_gamma   90.00
#
_symmetry.space_group_name_H-M   'P 1'
#
loop_
_entity.id
_entity.type
_entity.pdbx_description
1 polymer ?
#
loop_
_entity_poly.entity_id
_entity_poly.type
_entity_poly.pdbx_seq_one_letter_code
_entity_poly.pdbx_strand_id
1 'polypeptide(L)'
;ILTSQNPSLTRTIVETAFDSVIPNQLAYTKAMIDTHAAQNHIQKVLSILDSLAKVDLGYMAESLVNLTAFKRKVSNDSDSVGGPIDVAVLSKGDGFVWLKRKHYFDKDLNYRFFSRN
;
A
#
# COMPACT_ATOMS: atom_id res chain seq x y z
N ILE A 1 -8.91 -14.01 45.70
CA ILE A 1 -8.19 -12.84 46.27
C ILE A 1 -9.08 -11.58 46.24
N LEU A 2 -9.60 -11.16 45.08
CA LEU A 2 -10.49 -9.98 45.01
C LEU A 2 -11.90 -10.23 45.59
N THR A 3 -12.47 -11.42 45.36
CA THR A 3 -13.81 -11.80 45.83
C THR A 3 -13.88 -12.08 47.34
N SER A 4 -12.76 -12.43 47.97
CA SER A 4 -12.67 -12.69 49.41
C SER A 4 -12.60 -11.41 50.25
N GLN A 5 -12.26 -10.27 49.64
CA GLN A 5 -12.19 -8.96 50.31
C GLN A 5 -13.42 -8.08 50.04
N ASN A 6 -14.26 -8.43 49.07
CA ASN A 6 -15.50 -7.74 48.74
C ASN A 6 -16.57 -8.76 48.33
N PRO A 7 -17.46 -9.19 49.25
CA PRO A 7 -18.46 -10.23 48.99
C PRO A 7 -19.53 -9.83 47.96
N SER A 8 -19.63 -8.53 47.63
CA SER A 8 -20.49 -8.01 46.55
C SER A 8 -19.90 -8.20 45.15
N LEU A 9 -18.58 -8.45 45.02
CA LEU A 9 -17.91 -8.74 43.77
C LEU A 9 -17.94 -10.24 43.52
N THR A 10 -18.99 -10.71 42.84
CA THR A 10 -19.06 -12.09 42.37
C THR A 10 -18.15 -12.29 41.16
N ARG A 11 -17.73 -13.54 40.95
CA ARG A 11 -16.91 -13.93 39.78
C ARG A 11 -17.52 -13.45 38.46
N THR A 12 -18.82 -13.61 38.30
CA THR A 12 -19.57 -13.21 37.09
C THR A 12 -19.52 -11.70 36.83
N ILE A 13 -19.54 -10.86 37.88
CA ILE A 13 -19.42 -9.40 37.74
C ILE A 13 -18.02 -9.03 37.23
N VAL A 14 -16.98 -9.68 37.76
CA VAL A 14 -15.60 -9.44 37.32
C VAL A 14 -15.40 -9.89 35.88
N GLU A 15 -15.89 -11.07 35.51
CA GLU A 15 -15.82 -11.60 34.14
C GLU A 15 -16.56 -10.67 33.15
N THR A 16 -17.80 -10.26 33.49
CA THR A 16 -18.59 -9.36 32.63
C THR A 16 -17.93 -7.98 32.47
N ALA A 17 -17.32 -7.45 33.54
CA ALA A 17 -16.58 -6.20 33.48
C ALA A 17 -15.34 -6.32 32.57
N PHE A 18 -14.62 -7.45 32.65
CA PHE A 18 -13.45 -7.71 31.83
C PHE A 18 -13.83 -7.87 30.35
N ASP A 19 -14.88 -8.64 30.08
CA ASP A 19 -15.42 -8.86 28.73
C ASP A 19 -15.92 -7.56 28.09
N SER A 20 -16.40 -6.61 28.91
CA SER A 20 -16.83 -5.28 28.43
C SER A 20 -15.65 -4.36 28.12
N VAL A 21 -14.49 -4.56 28.75
CA VAL A 21 -13.28 -3.72 28.57
C VAL A 21 -12.44 -4.20 27.39
N ILE A 22 -12.32 -5.51 27.17
CA ILE A 22 -11.44 -6.07 26.12
C ILE A 22 -11.75 -5.49 24.72
N PRO A 23 -13.00 -5.51 24.21
CA PRO A 23 -13.29 -5.01 22.86
C PRO A 23 -12.98 -3.52 22.72
N ASN A 24 -13.28 -2.73 23.75
CA ASN A 24 -13.01 -1.30 23.78
C ASN A 24 -11.51 -1.01 23.74
N GLN A 25 -10.72 -1.71 24.56
CA GLN A 25 -9.27 -1.55 24.58
C GLN A 25 -8.64 -2.00 23.26
N LEU A 26 -9.13 -3.09 22.66
CA LEU A 26 -8.66 -3.56 21.34
C LEU A 26 -8.98 -2.57 20.24
N ALA A 27 -10.19 -2.02 20.22
CA ALA A 27 -10.61 -1.02 19.25
C ALA A 27 -9.78 0.27 19.39
N TYR A 28 -9.60 0.75 20.63
CA TYR A 28 -8.78 1.92 20.92
C TYR A 28 -7.32 1.72 20.48
N THR A 29 -6.72 0.57 20.83
CA THR A 29 -5.33 0.28 20.48
C THR A 29 -5.15 0.16 18.97
N LYS A 30 -6.09 -0.48 18.26
CA LYS A 30 -6.08 -0.53 16.79
C LYS A 30 -6.14 0.86 16.17
N ALA A 31 -7.08 1.69 16.62
CA ALA A 31 -7.21 3.07 16.15
C ALA A 31 -5.94 3.90 16.39
N MET A 32 -5.28 3.72 17.53
CA MET A 32 -4.00 4.37 17.84
C MET A 32 -2.88 3.93 16.90
N ILE A 33 -2.78 2.63 16.61
CA ILE A 33 -1.79 2.09 15.66
C ILE A 33 -2.06 2.64 14.25
N ASP A 34 -3.31 2.60 13.80
CA ASP A 34 -3.69 3.08 12.47
C ASP A 34 -3.42 4.58 12.32
N THR A 35 -3.73 5.36 13.35
CA THR A 35 -3.45 6.80 13.39
C THR A 35 -1.95 7.07 13.35
N HIS A 36 -1.17 6.34 14.15
CA HIS A 36 0.28 6.48 14.16
C HIS A 36 0.89 6.14 12.79
N ALA A 37 0.44 5.03 12.18
CA ALA A 37 0.90 4.61 10.87
C ALA A 37 0.54 5.63 9.77
N ALA A 38 -0.68 6.17 9.80
CA ALA A 38 -1.10 7.20 8.88
C ALA A 38 -0.25 8.46 8.99
N GLN A 39 -0.06 8.98 10.21
CA GLN A 39 0.67 10.22 10.44
C GLN A 39 2.18 10.08 10.15
N ASN A 40 2.78 8.96 10.52
CA ASN A 40 4.24 8.81 10.47
C ASN A 40 4.77 8.17 9.18
N HIS A 41 3.93 7.50 8.40
CA HIS A 41 4.34 6.84 7.16
C HIS A 41 3.53 7.33 5.96
N ILE A 42 2.20 7.24 6.00
CA ILE A 42 1.35 7.59 4.84
C ILE A 42 1.50 9.07 4.49
N GLN A 43 1.33 9.96 5.47
CA GLN A 43 1.42 11.41 5.23
C GLN A 43 2.80 11.85 4.75
N LYS A 44 3.89 11.21 5.23
CA LYS A 44 5.25 11.51 4.74
C LYS A 44 5.40 11.15 3.27
N VAL A 45 4.92 9.96 2.87
CA VAL A 45 4.95 9.54 1.46
C VAL A 45 4.12 10.49 0.60
N LEU A 46 2.92 10.88 1.05
CA LEU A 46 2.08 11.84 0.34
C LEU A 46 2.74 13.21 0.19
N SER A 47 3.40 13.71 1.23
CA SER A 47 4.11 15.00 1.16
C SER A 47 5.26 15.02 0.15
N ILE A 48 5.91 13.87 -0.07
CA ILE A 48 6.98 13.74 -1.06
C ILE A 48 6.38 13.80 -2.47
N LEU A 49 5.22 13.17 -2.70
CA LEU A 49 4.55 13.15 -4.01
C LEU A 49 4.29 14.56 -4.55
N ASP A 50 3.95 15.53 -3.69
CA ASP A 50 3.71 16.92 -4.09
C ASP A 50 4.95 17.60 -4.67
N SER A 51 6.15 17.11 -4.35
CA SER A 51 7.43 17.69 -4.77
C SER A 51 8.14 16.90 -5.87
N LEU A 52 7.66 15.71 -6.23
CA LEU A 52 8.34 14.84 -7.20
C LEU A 52 8.23 15.35 -8.63
N ALA A 53 9.32 15.16 -9.39
CA ALA A 53 9.29 15.38 -10.83
C ALA A 53 8.39 14.35 -11.52
N LYS A 54 7.89 14.69 -12.71
CA LYS A 54 6.99 13.84 -13.52
C LYS A 54 7.55 12.43 -13.74
N VAL A 55 8.87 12.35 -13.97
CA VAL A 55 9.58 11.09 -14.21
C VAL A 55 9.58 10.21 -12.95
N ASP A 56 9.90 10.81 -11.80
CA ASP A 56 9.96 10.09 -10.52
C ASP A 56 8.58 9.61 -10.06
N LEU A 57 7.53 10.40 -10.34
CA LEU A 57 6.15 9.99 -10.11
C LEU A 57 5.80 8.73 -10.91
N GLY A 58 6.28 8.64 -12.15
CA GLY A 58 6.13 7.45 -12.99
C GLY A 58 6.83 6.22 -12.41
N TYR A 59 8.08 6.37 -11.95
CA TYR A 59 8.82 5.27 -11.31
C TYR A 59 8.16 4.79 -10.00
N MET A 60 7.63 5.72 -9.22
CA MET A 60 6.91 5.39 -8.00
C MET A 60 5.62 4.62 -8.32
N ALA A 61 4.86 5.04 -9.33
CA ALA A 61 3.66 4.33 -9.78
C ALA A 61 3.98 2.88 -10.22
N GLU A 62 5.03 2.68 -11.01
CA GLU A 62 5.51 1.34 -11.38
C GLU A 62 5.87 0.50 -10.14
N SER A 63 6.59 1.10 -9.18
CA SER A 63 7.03 0.40 -7.98
C SER A 63 5.86 -0.09 -7.11
N LEU A 64 4.78 0.69 -7.01
CA LEU A 64 3.57 0.30 -6.27
C LEU A 64 2.82 -0.87 -6.93
N VAL A 65 2.76 -0.89 -8.27
CA VAL A 65 2.18 -2.02 -9.01
C VAL A 65 3.03 -3.27 -8.82
N ASN A 66 4.36 -3.15 -8.89
CA ASN A 66 5.29 -4.24 -8.61
C ASN A 66 5.15 -4.78 -7.17
N LEU A 67 5.01 -3.90 -6.18
CA LEU A 67 4.78 -4.30 -4.79
C LEU A 67 3.47 -5.09 -4.64
N THR A 68 2.42 -4.68 -5.34
CA THR A 68 1.12 -5.37 -5.35
C THR A 68 1.23 -6.76 -6.00
N ALA A 69 1.92 -6.85 -7.15
CA ALA A 69 2.18 -8.12 -7.83
C ALA A 69 2.99 -9.07 -6.92
N PHE A 70 4.03 -8.55 -6.27
CA PHE A 70 4.84 -9.32 -5.33
C PHE A 70 4.02 -9.81 -4.13
N LYS A 71 3.19 -8.95 -3.53
CA LYS A 71 2.31 -9.33 -2.42
C LYS A 71 1.43 -10.53 -2.80
N ARG A 72 0.77 -10.47 -3.97
CA ARG A 72 -0.11 -11.56 -4.43
C ARG A 72 0.64 -12.88 -4.61
N LYS A 73 1.82 -12.81 -5.23
CA LYS A 73 2.69 -13.98 -5.42
C LYS A 73 3.10 -14.63 -4.10
N VAL A 74 3.32 -13.86 -3.04
CA VAL A 74 3.74 -14.37 -1.72
C VAL A 74 2.55 -14.81 -0.86
N SER A 75 1.38 -14.18 -1.00
CA SER A 75 0.21 -14.45 -0.17
C SER A 75 -0.67 -15.63 -0.63
N ASN A 76 -0.29 -16.37 -1.68
CA ASN A 76 -1.13 -17.40 -2.33
C ASN A 76 -2.52 -16.88 -2.78
N ASP A 77 -2.65 -15.58 -2.98
CA ASP A 77 -3.86 -14.96 -3.54
C ASP A 77 -3.86 -15.10 -5.07
N SER A 78 -5.04 -15.03 -5.70
CA SER A 78 -5.15 -15.09 -7.17
C SER A 78 -4.30 -14.02 -7.87
N ASP A 79 -3.51 -14.43 -8.87
CA ASP A 79 -2.63 -13.58 -9.69
C ASP A 79 -3.43 -12.64 -10.61
N SER A 80 -4.06 -11.61 -10.04
CA SER A 80 -4.86 -10.64 -10.79
C SER A 80 -4.10 -9.36 -11.16
N VAL A 81 -2.84 -9.20 -10.73
CA VAL A 81 -1.94 -8.10 -11.12
C VAL A 81 -0.56 -8.71 -11.32
N GLY A 82 -0.01 -8.58 -12.52
CA GLY A 82 1.29 -9.12 -12.88
C GLY A 82 1.66 -8.83 -14.33
N GLY A 83 2.86 -9.28 -14.72
CA GLY A 83 3.38 -9.08 -16.05
C GLY A 83 4.02 -7.69 -16.27
N PRO A 84 4.24 -7.32 -17.53
CA PRO A 84 4.81 -6.03 -17.92
C PRO A 84 4.01 -4.82 -17.47
N ILE A 85 4.71 -3.77 -17.03
CA ILE A 85 4.09 -2.49 -16.65
C ILE A 85 4.49 -1.43 -17.67
N ASP A 86 3.48 -0.80 -18.27
CA ASP A 86 3.63 0.41 -19.07
C ASP A 86 3.20 1.63 -18.24
N VAL A 87 3.96 2.71 -18.36
CA VAL A 87 3.79 3.94 -17.58
C VAL A 87 3.70 5.12 -18.52
N ALA A 88 2.63 5.90 -18.40
CA ALA A 88 2.47 7.19 -19.06
C ALA A 88 2.16 8.28 -18.04
N VAL A 89 2.55 9.50 -18.38
CA VAL A 89 2.20 10.72 -17.65
C VAL A 89 1.37 11.61 -18.54
N LEU A 90 0.31 12.19 -17.97
CA LEU A 90 -0.48 13.25 -18.58
C LEU A 90 -0.28 14.54 -17.79
N SER A 91 0.23 15.58 -18.44
CA SER A 91 0.43 16.89 -17.81
C SER A 91 0.01 18.04 -18.72
N LYS A 92 -0.32 19.19 -18.15
CA LYS A 92 -0.71 20.38 -18.95
C LYS A 92 0.40 20.89 -19.86
N GLY A 93 1.66 20.80 -19.43
CA GLY A 93 2.81 21.31 -20.18
C GLY A 93 3.23 20.40 -21.34
N ASP A 94 3.27 19.09 -21.11
CA ASP A 94 3.86 18.13 -22.06
C ASP A 94 2.80 17.26 -22.77
N GLY A 95 1.53 17.40 -22.40
CA GLY A 95 0.48 16.51 -22.87
C GLY A 95 0.67 15.09 -22.34
N PHE A 96 0.32 14.10 -23.16
CA PHE A 96 0.46 12.67 -22.86
C PHE A 96 1.82 12.16 -23.32
N VAL A 97 2.59 11.57 -22.40
CA VAL A 97 3.94 11.06 -22.65
C VAL A 97 4.09 9.66 -22.07
N TRP A 98 4.58 8.71 -22.88
CA TRP A 98 5.01 7.40 -22.39
C TRP A 98 6.37 7.55 -21.69
N LEU A 99 6.44 7.27 -20.38
CA LEU A 99 7.71 7.21 -19.65
C LEU A 99 8.37 5.84 -19.80
N LYS A 100 7.55 4.79 -19.82
CA LYS A 100 8.00 3.42 -20.03
C LYS A 100 6.94 2.69 -20.84
N ARG A 101 7.33 2.10 -21.96
CA ARG A 101 6.42 1.32 -22.79
C ARG A 101 7.14 0.11 -23.32
N LYS A 102 6.50 -1.05 -23.20
CA LYS A 102 6.92 -2.24 -23.90
C LYS A 102 6.74 -2.04 -25.39
N HIS A 103 7.87 -2.07 -26.08
CA HIS A 103 7.90 -2.26 -27.52
C HIS A 103 7.85 -3.75 -27.84
N TYR A 104 7.25 -4.11 -28.97
CA TYR A 104 7.20 -5.50 -29.44
C TYR A 104 8.61 -6.11 -29.52
N PHE A 105 9.60 -5.29 -29.90
CA PHE A 105 11.01 -5.61 -29.77
C PHE A 105 11.82 -4.34 -29.49
N ASP A 106 12.99 -4.52 -28.88
CA ASP A 106 13.94 -3.43 -28.68
C ASP A 106 14.50 -2.98 -30.03
N LYS A 107 14.40 -1.68 -30.32
CA LYS A 107 14.88 -1.10 -31.57
C LYS A 107 16.38 -1.25 -31.73
N ASP A 108 17.14 -1.20 -30.64
CA ASP A 108 18.60 -1.24 -30.68
C ASP A 108 19.08 -2.67 -30.95
N LEU A 109 18.31 -3.68 -30.50
CA LEU A 109 18.54 -5.09 -30.84
C LEU A 109 18.03 -5.46 -32.24
N ASN A 110 17.11 -4.69 -32.83
CA ASN A 110 16.42 -5.02 -34.07
C ASN A 110 16.52 -3.91 -35.12
N TYR A 111 17.67 -3.24 -35.19
CA TYR A 111 17.92 -2.09 -36.07
C TYR A 111 17.55 -2.36 -37.54
N ARG A 112 17.79 -3.59 -38.03
CA ARG A 112 17.49 -4.00 -39.42
C ARG A 112 16.02 -3.89 -39.79
N PHE A 113 15.11 -3.99 -38.83
CA PHE A 113 13.68 -3.83 -39.07
C PHE A 113 13.34 -2.38 -39.46
N PHE A 114 13.95 -1.41 -38.78
CA PHE A 114 13.74 0.02 -39.03
C PHE A 114 14.54 0.56 -40.23
N SER A 115 15.50 -0.20 -40.73
CA SER A 115 16.29 0.16 -41.93
C SER A 115 15.69 -0.33 -43.25
N ARG A 116 14.53 -1.02 -43.23
CA ARG A 116 13.81 -1.41 -44.44
C ARG A 116 12.81 -0.30 -44.80
N ASN A 117 13.12 0.41 -45.89
CA ASN A 117 12.22 1.39 -46.52
C ASN A 117 10.98 0.72 -47.08
#